data_AF-A0A9E6BE03-F1
#
_entry.id   AF-A0A9E6BE03-F1
#
_cell.length_a   1.000
_cell.length_b   1.000
_cell.length_c   1.000
_cell.angle_alpha   90.00
_cell.angle_beta   90.00
_cell.angle_gamma   90.00
#
_symmetry.space_group_name_H-M   'P 1'
#
loop_
_entity.id
_entity.type
_entity.pdbx_description
1 polymer ?
#
loop_
_entity_poly.entity_id
_entity_poly.type
_entity_poly.pdbx_seq_one_letter_code
_entity_poly.pdbx_strand_id
1 'polypeptide(L)'
;MKDKSFELRTINLKNGEIGLSLYQFPLNGQVQGNEPRLVVRAWGTPLQAVTGEVLNLIKRCGYQAGSIKPGQKEPLLLDEETGVRLGLLLLAVKPLSRLDRIEEVKDAICAMGSEEVYYWYSRCTSGNDRERTCRAFRIMVSKE
;
A
#
# COMPACT_ATOMS: atom_id res chain seq x y z
N MET A 1 -15.83 17.43 0.30
CA MET A 1 -15.96 15.98 0.55
C MET A 1 -14.56 15.41 0.52
N LYS A 2 -14.10 14.73 1.58
CA LYS A 2 -12.82 13.99 1.50
C LYS A 2 -12.97 12.95 0.38
N ASP A 3 -12.13 13.04 -0.64
CA ASP A 3 -12.10 12.09 -1.75
C ASP A 3 -11.68 10.74 -1.18
N LYS A 4 -12.61 9.78 -1.11
CA LYS A 4 -12.40 8.47 -0.50
C LYS A 4 -12.04 7.49 -1.61
N SER A 5 -10.83 7.61 -2.13
CA SER A 5 -10.39 6.90 -3.34
C SER A 5 -9.85 5.50 -3.03
N PHE A 6 -9.55 5.20 -1.76
CA PHE A 6 -8.99 3.92 -1.34
C PHE A 6 -9.65 3.35 -0.08
N GLU A 7 -9.55 2.03 0.05
CA GLU A 7 -10.07 1.24 1.15
C GLU A 7 -9.00 0.27 1.68
N LEU A 8 -8.62 0.40 2.95
CA LEU A 8 -7.70 -0.51 3.62
C LEU A 8 -8.50 -1.43 4.55
N ARG A 9 -8.40 -2.74 4.33
CA ARG A 9 -9.05 -3.77 5.14
C ARG A 9 -8.02 -4.59 5.90
N THR A 10 -8.41 -5.04 7.08
CA THR A 10 -7.61 -5.99 7.86
C THR A 10 -7.97 -7.42 7.47
N ILE A 11 -6.95 -8.27 7.32
CA ILE A 11 -7.09 -9.70 7.03
C ILE A 11 -6.65 -10.47 8.27
N ASN A 12 -7.51 -11.36 8.77
CA ASN A 12 -7.11 -12.30 9.82
C ASN A 12 -6.49 -13.54 9.16
N LEU A 13 -5.22 -13.81 9.44
CA LEU A 13 -4.55 -15.02 8.98
C LEU A 13 -4.78 -16.18 9.95
N LYS A 14 -4.67 -17.42 9.46
CA LYS A 14 -4.94 -18.64 10.24
C LYS A 14 -4.02 -18.82 11.46
N ASN A 15 -2.83 -18.23 11.43
CA ASN A 15 -1.84 -18.25 12.51
C ASN A 15 -2.05 -17.14 13.55
N GLY A 16 -3.13 -16.34 13.44
CA GLY A 16 -3.38 -15.20 14.31
C GLY A 16 -2.62 -13.92 13.90
N GLU A 17 -1.79 -13.97 12.85
CA GLU A 17 -1.17 -12.79 12.30
C GLU A 17 -2.17 -11.92 11.54
N ILE A 18 -1.82 -10.63 11.45
CA ILE A 18 -2.60 -9.64 10.74
C ILE A 18 -1.99 -9.43 9.36
N GLY A 19 -2.82 -9.50 8.33
CA GLY A 19 -2.52 -9.01 6.99
C GLY A 19 -3.31 -7.74 6.68
N LEU A 20 -2.92 -7.06 5.61
CA LEU A 20 -3.64 -5.91 5.07
C LEU A 20 -4.00 -6.16 3.61
N SER A 21 -5.19 -5.74 3.21
CA SER A 21 -5.59 -5.60 1.80
C SER A 21 -5.94 -4.15 1.50
N LEU A 22 -5.31 -3.61 0.46
CA LEU A 22 -5.62 -2.28 -0.06
C LEU A 22 -6.43 -2.42 -1.35
N TYR A 23 -7.52 -1.66 -1.44
CA TYR A 23 -8.36 -1.56 -2.61
C TYR A 23 -8.45 -0.11 -3.08
N GLN A 24 -8.65 0.08 -4.37
CA GLN A 24 -8.82 1.38 -5.00
C GLN A 24 -10.20 1.45 -5.67
N PHE A 25 -10.95 2.52 -5.39
CA PHE A 25 -12.19 2.78 -6.11
C PHE A 25 -11.88 3.22 -7.55
N PRO A 26 -12.72 2.84 -8.54
CA PRO A 26 -12.56 3.31 -9.91
C PRO A 26 -12.64 4.85 -9.95
N LEU A 27 -11.75 5.47 -10.72
CA LEU A 27 -11.79 6.91 -10.96
C LEU A 27 -13.12 7.27 -11.61
N ASN A 28 -13.74 8.37 -11.15
CA ASN A 28 -15.04 8.86 -11.64
C ASN A 28 -15.05 8.89 -13.17
N GLY A 29 -15.82 7.98 -13.79
CA GLY A 29 -15.97 7.88 -15.25
C GLY A 29 -15.78 6.50 -15.85
N GLN A 30 -15.24 5.50 -15.14
CA GLN A 30 -15.21 4.12 -15.64
C GLN A 30 -16.47 3.35 -15.24
N VAL A 31 -17.34 3.20 -16.23
CA VAL A 31 -18.62 2.48 -16.23
C VAL A 31 -18.36 0.96 -16.12
N GLN A 32 -18.41 0.42 -14.90
CA GLN A 32 -19.05 -0.86 -14.50
C GLN A 32 -18.48 -1.34 -13.16
N GLY A 33 -19.25 -1.11 -12.09
CA GLY A 33 -19.03 -1.68 -10.76
C GLY A 33 -18.58 -0.65 -9.73
N ASN A 34 -19.39 -0.44 -8.69
CA ASN A 34 -19.01 0.29 -7.47
C ASN A 34 -17.99 -0.49 -6.62
N GLU A 35 -17.49 -1.63 -7.10
CA GLU A 35 -16.61 -2.49 -6.34
C GLU A 35 -15.17 -2.01 -6.46
N PRO A 36 -14.49 -1.73 -5.34
CA PRO A 36 -13.12 -1.27 -5.38
C PRO A 36 -12.21 -2.43 -5.82
N ARG A 37 -11.26 -2.13 -6.71
CA ARG A 37 -10.31 -3.10 -7.25
C ARG A 37 -9.23 -3.40 -6.22
N LEU A 38 -8.94 -4.68 -5.98
CA LEU A 38 -7.81 -5.08 -5.15
C LEU A 38 -6.49 -4.61 -5.78
N VAL A 39 -5.72 -3.84 -5.02
CA VAL A 39 -4.38 -3.39 -5.41
C VAL A 39 -3.34 -4.39 -4.92
N VAL A 40 -3.35 -4.68 -3.61
CA VAL A 40 -2.35 -5.53 -2.98
C VAL A 40 -2.88 -6.16 -1.70
N ARG A 41 -2.37 -7.36 -1.41
CA ARG A 41 -2.46 -8.00 -0.10
C ARG A 41 -1.06 -8.24 0.42
N ALA A 42 -0.76 -7.82 1.64
CA ALA A 42 0.54 -7.97 2.28
C ALA A 42 0.36 -8.52 3.70
N TRP A 43 1.31 -9.33 4.15
CA TRP A 43 1.36 -9.95 5.48
C TRP A 43 2.78 -10.43 5.77
N GLY A 44 3.00 -10.97 6.98
CA GLY A 44 4.30 -11.51 7.41
C GLY A 44 5.39 -10.45 7.57
N THR A 45 6.65 -10.89 7.49
CA THR A 45 7.84 -10.06 7.74
C THR A 45 7.85 -8.72 6.98
N PRO A 46 7.52 -8.64 5.68
CA PRO A 46 7.55 -7.37 4.97
C PRO A 46 6.55 -6.35 5.50
N LEU A 47 5.36 -6.80 5.87
CA LEU A 47 4.35 -5.93 6.49
C LEU A 47 4.79 -5.50 7.89
N GLN A 48 5.32 -6.42 8.70
CA GLN A 48 5.81 -6.13 10.04
C GLN A 48 6.91 -5.07 10.02
N ALA A 49 7.87 -5.20 9.09
CA ALA A 49 8.98 -4.26 8.93
C ALA A 49 8.54 -2.83 8.56
N VAL A 50 7.42 -2.69 7.86
CA VAL A 50 6.89 -1.35 7.47
C VAL A 50 5.69 -0.90 8.31
N THR A 51 5.35 -1.61 9.39
CA THR A 51 4.15 -1.30 10.20
C THR A 51 4.19 0.12 10.75
N GLY A 52 5.36 0.61 11.19
CA GLY A 52 5.50 1.99 11.65
C GLY A 52 5.06 3.02 10.60
N GLU A 53 5.44 2.80 9.34
CA GLU A 53 5.07 3.70 8.25
C GLU A 53 3.59 3.57 7.86
N VAL A 54 3.05 2.35 7.84
CA VAL A 54 1.61 2.13 7.65
C VAL A 54 0.80 2.92 8.68
N LEU A 55 1.19 2.87 9.95
CA LEU A 55 0.53 3.61 11.03
C LEU A 55 0.68 5.13 10.87
N ASN A 56 1.83 5.61 10.39
CA ASN A 56 2.03 7.03 10.10
C ASN A 56 1.12 7.53 8.98
N LEU A 57 0.97 6.74 7.91
CA LEU A 57 0.12 7.08 6.77
C LEU A 57 -1.37 7.15 7.16
N ILE A 58 -1.90 6.13 7.84
CA ILE A 58 -3.33 6.15 8.24
C ILE A 58 -3.65 7.27 9.24
N LYS A 59 -2.68 7.69 10.07
CA LYS A 59 -2.83 8.84 10.97
C LYS A 59 -3.09 10.14 10.20
N ARG A 60 -2.53 10.32 9.00
CA ARG A 60 -2.80 11.49 8.14
C ARG A 60 -4.26 11.57 7.73
N CYS A 61 -4.92 10.42 7.56
CA CYS A 61 -6.36 10.35 7.30
C CYS A 61 -7.23 10.55 8.56
N GLY A 62 -6.63 10.61 9.76
CA GLY A 62 -7.30 10.77 11.05
C GLY A 62 -7.54 9.47 11.83
N TYR A 63 -6.96 8.34 11.39
CA TYR A 63 -7.09 7.07 12.10
C TYR A 63 -6.05 6.93 13.22
N GLN A 64 -6.38 6.13 14.23
CA GLN A 64 -5.50 5.84 15.35
C GLN A 64 -4.73 4.54 15.10
N ALA A 65 -3.63 4.32 15.83
CA ALA A 65 -2.85 3.10 15.67
C ALA A 65 -3.68 1.81 15.91
N GLY A 66 -4.62 1.87 16.86
CA GLY A 66 -5.55 0.77 17.15
C GLY A 66 -6.64 0.52 16.10
N SER A 67 -6.66 1.28 15.00
CA SER A 67 -7.60 1.06 13.89
C SER A 67 -7.24 -0.16 13.04
N ILE A 68 -6.00 -0.64 13.10
CA ILE A 68 -5.58 -1.92 12.49
C ILE A 68 -5.48 -2.95 13.61
N LYS A 69 -6.48 -3.83 13.71
CA LYS A 69 -6.55 -4.87 14.74
C LYS A 69 -7.23 -6.13 14.22
N PRO A 70 -6.95 -7.32 14.80
CA PRO A 70 -7.64 -8.54 14.42
C PRO A 70 -9.15 -8.36 14.57
N GLY A 71 -9.92 -8.84 13.58
CA GLY A 71 -11.37 -8.75 13.60
C GLY A 71 -11.95 -7.34 13.34
N GLN A 72 -11.11 -6.36 12.97
CA GLN A 72 -11.60 -5.06 12.48
C GLN A 72 -12.45 -5.28 11.21
N LYS A 73 -13.77 -5.07 11.34
CA LYS A 73 -14.74 -5.28 10.24
C LYS A 73 -14.87 -4.05 9.35
N GLU A 74 -14.76 -2.86 9.93
CA GLU A 74 -14.91 -1.63 9.17
C GLU A 74 -13.59 -1.27 8.49
N PRO A 75 -13.62 -1.03 7.17
CA PRO A 75 -12.45 -0.59 6.44
C PRO A 75 -12.05 0.85 6.77
N LEU A 76 -10.76 1.13 6.66
CA LEU A 76 -10.23 2.49 6.74
C LEU A 76 -10.29 3.11 5.34
N LEU A 77 -10.94 4.26 5.23
CA LEU A 77 -11.10 4.99 3.97
C LEU A 77 -9.98 6.02 3.88
N LEU A 78 -9.14 5.87 2.85
CA LEU A 78 -7.96 6.71 2.67
C LEU A 78 -8.21 7.70 1.54
N ASP A 79 -7.62 8.89 1.67
CA ASP A 79 -7.49 9.82 0.56
C ASP A 79 -6.56 9.25 -0.52
N GLU A 80 -6.63 9.83 -1.72
CA GLU A 80 -5.88 9.38 -2.88
C GLU A 80 -4.37 9.31 -2.61
N GLU A 81 -3.77 10.38 -2.10
CA GLU A 81 -2.32 10.44 -1.89
C GLU A 81 -1.84 9.39 -0.89
N THR A 82 -2.55 9.25 0.24
CA THR A 82 -2.24 8.25 1.25
C THR A 82 -2.40 6.83 0.69
N GLY A 83 -3.46 6.58 -0.06
CA GLY A 83 -3.73 5.29 -0.70
C GLY A 83 -2.68 4.91 -1.74
N VAL A 84 -2.29 5.83 -2.61
CA VAL A 84 -1.24 5.64 -3.63
C VAL A 84 0.09 5.33 -2.97
N ARG A 85 0.49 6.12 -1.97
CA ARG A 85 1.77 5.91 -1.25
C ARG A 85 1.79 4.58 -0.51
N LEU A 86 0.72 4.25 0.20
CA LEU A 86 0.59 2.96 0.89
C LEU A 86 0.59 1.78 -0.11
N GLY A 87 -0.09 1.94 -1.24
CA GLY A 87 -0.15 0.93 -2.29
C GLY A 87 1.22 0.65 -2.89
N LEU A 88 1.98 1.70 -3.23
CA LEU A 88 3.34 1.56 -3.75
C LEU A 88 4.26 0.89 -2.73
N LEU A 89 4.21 1.32 -1.46
CA LEU A 89 4.97 0.72 -0.36
C LEU A 89 4.71 -0.79 -0.27
N LEU A 90 3.45 -1.19 -0.15
CA LEU A 90 3.09 -2.60 0.03
C LEU A 90 3.40 -3.44 -1.22
N LEU A 91 3.18 -2.91 -2.43
CA LEU A 91 3.56 -3.60 -3.69
C LEU A 91 5.08 -3.80 -3.79
N ALA A 92 5.85 -2.79 -3.37
CA ALA A 92 7.29 -2.83 -3.44
C ALA A 92 7.88 -3.83 -2.44
N VAL A 93 7.46 -3.80 -1.17
CA VAL A 93 8.09 -4.61 -0.11
C VAL A 93 7.58 -6.04 -0.03
N LYS A 94 6.33 -6.32 -0.45
CA LYS A 94 5.72 -7.66 -0.35
C LYS A 94 6.61 -8.83 -0.86
N PRO A 95 7.30 -8.75 -2.01
CA PRO A 95 8.11 -9.86 -2.51
C PRO A 95 9.51 -9.94 -1.85
N LEU A 96 9.85 -9.03 -0.94
CA LEU A 96 11.16 -9.01 -0.28
C LEU A 96 11.16 -9.88 0.97
N SER A 97 12.31 -10.46 1.30
CA SER A 97 12.52 -11.22 2.54
C SER A 97 13.64 -10.65 3.42
N ARG A 98 14.59 -9.92 2.85
CA ARG A 98 15.69 -9.30 3.59
C ARG A 98 15.26 -7.95 4.18
N LEU A 99 15.48 -7.77 5.48
CA LEU A 99 15.04 -6.58 6.22
C LEU A 99 15.74 -5.30 5.77
N ASP A 100 17.04 -5.36 5.53
CA ASP A 100 17.83 -4.24 5.00
C ASP A 100 17.25 -3.70 3.68
N ARG A 101 16.88 -4.60 2.76
CA ARG A 101 16.25 -4.23 1.48
C ARG A 101 14.85 -3.67 1.65
N ILE A 102 14.10 -4.13 2.65
CA ILE A 102 12.79 -3.57 2.96
C ILE A 102 12.93 -2.14 3.50
N GLU A 103 13.89 -1.91 4.38
CA GLU A 103 14.18 -0.60 4.95
C GLU A 103 14.64 0.41 3.89
N GLU A 104 15.56 0.03 3.00
CA GLU A 104 16.02 0.87 1.89
C GLU A 104 14.85 1.32 1.00
N VAL A 105 13.99 0.38 0.59
CA VAL A 105 12.83 0.67 -0.25
C VAL A 105 11.82 1.55 0.47
N LYS A 106 11.56 1.28 1.76
CA LYS A 106 10.65 2.06 2.60
C LYS A 106 11.16 3.49 2.73
N ASP A 107 12.44 3.69 3.07
CA ASP A 107 13.05 5.01 3.25
C ASP A 107 13.05 5.81 1.94
N ALA A 108 13.36 5.15 0.81
CA ALA A 108 13.28 5.79 -0.50
C ALA A 108 11.86 6.27 -0.80
N ILE A 109 10.84 5.41 -0.63
CA ILE A 109 9.44 5.82 -0.84
C ILE A 109 9.05 6.97 0.10
N CYS A 110 9.46 6.94 1.37
CA CYS A 110 9.17 8.02 2.32
C CYS A 110 9.78 9.37 1.89
N ALA A 111 10.95 9.35 1.25
CA ALA A 111 11.62 10.54 0.74
C ALA A 111 11.04 11.07 -0.58
N MET A 112 10.27 10.25 -1.33
CA MET A 112 9.70 10.66 -2.62
C MET A 112 8.64 11.75 -2.48
N GLY A 113 8.69 12.71 -3.41
CA GLY A 113 7.61 13.68 -3.62
C GLY A 113 6.34 13.01 -4.16
N SER A 114 5.19 13.69 -4.03
CA SER A 114 3.90 13.11 -4.39
C SER A 114 3.84 12.71 -5.87
N GLU A 115 4.32 13.55 -6.79
CA GLU A 115 4.35 13.26 -8.24
C GLU A 115 5.07 11.95 -8.58
N GLU A 116 6.24 11.72 -7.96
CA GLU A 116 7.04 10.52 -8.16
C GLU A 116 6.31 9.27 -7.65
N VAL A 117 5.68 9.38 -6.47
CA VAL A 117 4.86 8.30 -5.90
C VAL A 117 3.69 7.96 -6.81
N TYR A 118 2.98 8.97 -7.35
CA TYR A 118 1.90 8.76 -8.31
C TYR A 118 2.38 8.08 -9.60
N TYR A 119 3.51 8.54 -10.15
CA TYR A 119 4.11 7.93 -11.34
C TYR A 119 4.40 6.45 -11.12
N TRP A 120 5.17 6.12 -10.06
CA TRP A 120 5.56 4.74 -9.79
C TRP A 120 4.38 3.85 -9.43
N TYR A 121 3.42 4.35 -8.66
CA TYR A 121 2.18 3.64 -8.37
C TYR A 121 1.41 3.30 -9.65
N SER A 122 1.20 4.28 -10.53
CA SER A 122 0.51 4.06 -11.82
C SER A 122 1.22 3.01 -12.66
N ARG A 123 2.55 3.07 -12.74
CA ARG A 123 3.39 2.11 -13.46
C ARG A 123 3.35 0.71 -12.84
N CYS A 124 3.29 0.61 -11.51
CA CYS A 124 3.19 -0.65 -10.77
C CYS A 124 1.80 -1.29 -10.82
N THR A 125 0.74 -0.54 -11.14
CA THR A 125 -0.66 -1.01 -11.09
C THR A 125 -1.33 -1.10 -12.45
N SER A 126 -0.70 -0.56 -13.50
CA SER A 126 -1.20 -0.52 -14.88
C SER A 126 -0.49 -1.52 -15.80
N GLY A 127 -1.19 -1.99 -16.84
CA GLY A 127 -0.61 -2.87 -17.87
C GLY A 127 -0.37 -4.33 -17.46
N ASN A 128 0.25 -5.10 -18.35
CA ASN A 128 0.55 -6.53 -18.18
C ASN A 128 1.89 -6.79 -17.45
N ASP A 129 2.80 -5.80 -17.42
CA ASP A 129 4.17 -5.94 -16.88
C ASP A 129 4.35 -5.35 -15.47
N ARG A 130 3.30 -5.37 -14.64
CA ARG A 130 3.29 -4.78 -13.29
C ARG A 130 4.41 -5.31 -12.40
N GLU A 131 4.58 -6.63 -12.36
CA GLU A 131 5.60 -7.26 -11.53
C GLU A 131 7.02 -6.90 -11.95
N ARG A 132 7.27 -6.85 -13.26
CA ARG A 132 8.56 -6.42 -13.83
C ARG A 132 8.83 -4.97 -13.50
N THR A 133 7.81 -4.12 -13.61
CA THR A 133 7.90 -2.69 -13.30
C THR A 133 8.19 -2.45 -11.83
N CYS A 134 7.48 -3.12 -10.92
CA CYS A 134 7.78 -3.01 -9.49
C CYS A 134 9.15 -3.59 -9.12
N ARG A 135 9.64 -4.60 -9.85
CA ARG A 135 11.02 -5.09 -9.70
C ARG A 135 12.02 -4.02 -10.15
N ALA A 136 11.81 -3.40 -11.30
CA ALA A 136 12.67 -2.34 -11.81
C ALA A 136 12.70 -1.14 -10.86
N PHE A 137 11.54 -0.74 -10.33
CA PHE A 137 11.42 0.26 -9.28
C PHE A 137 12.30 -0.08 -8.08
N ARG A 138 12.17 -1.30 -7.53
CA ARG A 138 13.01 -1.73 -6.40
C ARG A 138 14.50 -1.65 -6.70
N ILE A 139 14.92 -2.06 -7.90
CA ILE A 139 16.33 -1.99 -8.31
C ILE A 139 16.80 -0.54 -8.33
N MET A 140 16.00 0.38 -8.87
CA MET A 140 16.32 1.80 -8.98
C MET A 140 16.44 2.49 -7.61
N VAL A 141 15.52 2.20 -6.68
CA VAL A 141 15.51 2.87 -5.36
C VAL A 141 16.46 2.26 -4.34
N SER A 142 16.98 1.07 -4.62
CA SER A 142 17.95 0.46 -3.75
C SER A 142 19.33 1.02 -4.05
N LYS A 143 20.08 1.36 -3.01
CA LYS A 143 21.50 1.68 -3.15
C LYS A 143 22.24 0.40 -3.61
N GLU A 144 23.21 0.57 -4.52
CA GLU A 144 24.14 -0.51 -4.90
C GLU A 144 24.93 -1.01 -3.70
#